data_AF-A0A5K1D4C7-F1
#
_entry.id   AF-A0A5K1D4C7-F1
#
_cell.length_a   1.000
_cell.length_b   1.000
_cell.length_c   1.000
_cell.angle_alpha   90.00
_cell.angle_beta   90.00
_cell.angle_gamma   90.00
#
_symmetry.space_group_name_H-M   'P 1'
#
loop_
_entity.id
_entity.type
_entity.pdbx_description
1 polymer ?
#
loop_
_entity_poly.entity_id
_entity_poly.type
_entity_poly.pdbx_seq_one_letter_code
_entity_poly.pdbx_strand_id
1 'polypeptide(L)' 'VHAGTGSSFGALFRVTTFGESHGGGVGCVIDGCPPRIPLSEADMQVELDR' A
#
# COMPACT_ATOMS: atom_id res chain seq x y z
N VAL A 1 -5.85 -13.71 3.47
CA VAL A 1 -5.60 -12.72 4.54
C VAL A 1 -6.80 -11.80 4.63
N HIS A 2 -7.64 -11.94 5.66
CA HIS A 2 -8.79 -11.06 5.86
C HIS A 2 -8.33 -9.86 6.70
N ALA A 3 -8.03 -8.75 6.03
CA ALA A 3 -7.77 -7.48 6.71
C ALA A 3 -9.07 -6.96 7.32
N GLY A 4 -8.98 -6.45 8.55
CA GLY A 4 -10.12 -5.94 9.31
C GLY A 4 -10.86 -4.82 8.57
N THR A 5 -12.17 -4.74 8.80
CA THR A 5 -13.20 -4.01 8.05
C THR A 5 -13.05 -2.48 7.91
N GLY A 6 -11.91 -1.89 8.28
CA GLY A 6 -11.61 -0.45 8.14
C GLY A 6 -10.25 -0.11 7.53
N SER A 7 -9.42 -1.10 7.20
CA SER A 7 -8.05 -0.90 6.70
C SER A 7 -7.91 -1.04 5.17
N SER A 8 -9.00 -1.38 4.48
CA SER A 8 -9.01 -1.58 3.03
C SER A 8 -9.92 -0.60 2.30
N PHE A 9 -9.42 -0.02 1.21
CA PHE A 9 -10.17 0.85 0.29
C PHE A 9 -10.05 0.35 -1.14
N GLY A 10 -11.17 0.32 -1.87
CA GLY A 10 -11.22 -0.07 -3.29
C GLY A 10 -11.75 -1.47 -3.57
N ALA A 11 -12.16 -1.69 -4.83
CA ALA A 11 -12.81 -2.93 -5.30
C ALA A 11 -11.95 -3.71 -6.31
N LEU A 12 -11.58 -3.07 -7.43
CA LEU A 12 -10.72 -3.70 -8.45
C LEU A 12 -9.24 -3.37 -8.21
N PHE A 13 -8.94 -2.09 -8.01
CA PHE A 13 -7.67 -1.63 -7.47
C PHE A 13 -7.88 -1.38 -5.97
N ARG A 14 -7.22 -2.15 -5.12
CA ARG A 14 -7.47 -2.14 -3.67
C ARG A 14 -6.20 -1.89 -2.90
N VAL A 15 -6.29 -0.97 -1.95
CA VAL A 15 -5.24 -0.67 -0.98
C VAL A 15 -5.65 -1.25 0.36
N THR A 16 -4.74 -1.94 1.03
CA THR A 16 -4.92 -2.41 2.40
C THR A 16 -3.72 -1.99 3.24
N THR A 17 -3.93 -1.22 4.31
CA THR A 17 -2.85 -0.70 5.17
C THR A 17 -2.65 -1.55 6.42
N PHE A 18 -1.45 -1.48 7.00
CA PHE A 18 -1.11 -2.13 8.26
C PHE A 18 0.04 -1.42 8.97
N GLY A 19 0.23 -1.76 10.25
CA GLY A 19 1.29 -1.22 11.10
C GLY A 19 0.82 -0.09 12.01
N GLU A 20 1.70 0.31 12.92
CA GLU A 20 1.44 1.31 13.96
C GLU A 20 2.54 2.37 13.95
N SER A 21 2.20 3.62 14.29
CA SER A 21 3.16 4.73 14.30
C SER A 21 4.31 4.56 15.30
N HIS A 22 4.09 3.82 16.38
CA HIS A 22 5.09 3.50 17.40
C HIS A 22 5.52 2.02 17.35
N GLY A 23 5.12 1.29 16.31
CA GLY A 23 5.51 -0.10 16.09
C GLY A 23 6.83 -0.22 15.32
N GLY A 24 7.13 -1.43 14.85
CA GLY A 24 8.33 -1.69 14.04
C GLY A 24 8.30 -1.12 12.61
N GLY A 25 7.16 -0.57 12.18
CA GLY A 25 6.99 0.02 10.85
C GLY A 25 5.52 0.09 10.42
N VAL A 26 5.29 0.76 9.28
CA VAL A 26 3.99 0.86 8.60
C VAL A 26 4.12 0.40 7.15
N GLY A 27 3.01 -0.02 6.55
CA GLY A 27 3.01 -0.46 5.16
C GLY A 27 1.61 -0.66 4.58
N CYS A 28 1.58 -1.10 3.33
CA CYS A 28 0.35 -1.48 2.65
C CYS A 28 0.57 -2.58 1.61
N VAL A 29 -0.53 -3.25 1.25
CA VAL A 29 -0.63 -4.15 0.11
C VAL A 29 -1.50 -3.48 -0.95
N ILE A 30 -1.05 -3.50 -2.20
CA ILE A 30 -1.77 -2.99 -3.35
C ILE A 30 -2.16 -4.16 -4.26
N ASP A 31 -3.46 -4.39 -4.40
CA ASP A 31 -4.02 -5.42 -5.28
C ASP A 31 -4.60 -4.81 -6.56
N GLY A 32 -4.57 -5.59 -7.65
CA GLY A 32 -5.21 -5.21 -8.91
C GLY A 32 -4.40 -4.25 -9.78
N CYS A 33 -3.11 -4.07 -9.48
CA CYS A 33 -2.21 -3.31 -10.34
C CYS A 33 -2.05 -4.03 -11.69
N PRO A 34 -2.25 -3.36 -12.84
CA PRO A 34 -1.99 -3.95 -14.14
C PRO A 34 -0.53 -4.40 -14.28
N PRO A 35 -0.27 -5.52 -14.97
CA PRO A 35 1.10 -6.01 -15.15
C PRO A 35 1.89 -5.14 -16.14
N ARG A 36 3.22 -5.26 -16.08
CA ARG A 36 4.19 -4.59 -16.99
C ARG A 36 4.27 -3.07 -16.83
N ILE A 37 3.92 -2.54 -15.66
CA ILE A 37 4.25 -1.18 -15.27
C ILE A 37 5.63 -1.23 -14.60
N PRO A 38 6.66 -0.54 -15.14
CA PRO A 38 7.93 -0.39 -14.42
C PRO A 38 7.67 0.27 -13.07
N LEU A 39 8.19 -0.32 -12.00
CA LEU A 39 8.02 0.18 -10.64
C LEU A 39 9.32 -0.04 -9.87
N SER A 40 9.72 0.99 -9.14
CA SER A 40 10.88 1.02 -8.26
C SER A 40 10.53 1.77 -6.98
N GLU A 41 11.34 1.60 -5.94
CA GLU A 41 11.18 2.32 -4.68
C GLU A 41 11.30 3.84 -4.86
N ALA A 42 12.13 4.28 -5.81
CA ALA A 42 12.34 5.69 -6.13
C ALA A 42 11.04 6.39 -6.60
N ASP A 43 10.14 5.65 -7.27
CA ASP A 43 8.86 6.19 -7.73
C ASP A 43 7.93 6.56 -6.55
N MET A 44 8.04 5.83 -5.44
CA MET A 44 7.28 6.11 -4.21
C MET A 44 7.95 7.17 -3.34
N GLN A 45 9.28 7.14 -3.26
CA GLN A 45 10.05 8.00 -2.36
C GLN A 45 9.84 9.49 -2.66
N VAL A 46 9.68 9.87 -3.93
CA VAL A 46 9.39 11.25 -4.32
C VAL A 46 8.12 11.78 -3.66
N GLU A 47 7.07 10.96 -3.50
CA GLU A 47 5.84 11.40 -2.83
C GLU A 47 5.95 11.32 -1.31
N LEU A 48 6.78 10.42 -0.77
CA LEU A 48 7.00 10.30 0.67
C LEU A 48 7.85 11.45 1.24
N ASP A 49 8.77 12.00 0.46
CA ASP A 49 9.65 13.10 0.86
C ASP A 49 9.00 14.49 0.74
N ARG A 50 7.82 14.59 0.13
CA ARG A 50 7.06 15.84 -0.05
C ARG A 50 6.33 16.26 1.22
#